data_AF-A0A662U689-F1
#
_entry.id   AF-A0A662U689-F1
#
_cell.length_a   1.000
_cell.length_b   1.000
_cell.length_c   1.000
_cell.angle_alpha   90.00
_cell.angle_beta   90.00
_cell.angle_gamma   90.00
#
_symmetry.space_group_name_H-M   'P 1'
#
loop_
_entity.id
_entity.type
_entity.pdbx_description
1 polymer ?
#
loop_
_entity_poly.entity_id
_entity_poly.type
_entity_poly.pdbx_seq_one_letter_code
_entity_poly.pdbx_strand_id
1 'polypeptide(L)' 'MAKKDCELCKRHRARWLVEIKDIKTGKKFRAKVCGICKWKLWPSPRKTKKLVVTRVITSIRGVRRIIQPHVSKYGQRGR' A
#
# COMPACT_ATOMS: atom_id res chain seq x y z
N MET A 1 -24.87 -9.26 -3.98
CA MET A 1 -23.54 -9.87 -3.70
C MET A 1 -22.46 -8.78 -3.79
N ALA A 2 -21.61 -8.59 -2.78
CA ALA A 2 -20.69 -7.45 -2.80
C ALA A 2 -19.40 -7.72 -3.57
N LYS A 3 -19.09 -6.83 -4.52
CA LYS A 3 -17.94 -6.97 -5.44
C LYS A 3 -16.61 -7.05 -4.68
N LYS A 4 -15.85 -8.13 -4.91
CA LYS A 4 -14.48 -8.35 -4.41
C LYS A 4 -13.50 -7.71 -5.38
N ASP A 5 -13.25 -6.43 -5.20
CA ASP A 5 -12.56 -5.54 -6.16
C ASP A 5 -11.12 -5.17 -5.75
N CYS A 6 -10.52 -5.87 -4.78
CA CYS A 6 -9.10 -5.69 -4.47
C CYS A 6 -8.22 -6.24 -5.59
N GLU A 7 -7.42 -5.37 -6.23
CA GLU A 7 -6.58 -5.74 -7.37
C GLU A 7 -5.43 -6.68 -6.98
N LEU A 8 -5.03 -6.70 -5.71
CA LEU A 8 -3.95 -7.55 -5.20
C LEU A 8 -4.38 -8.97 -4.83
N CYS A 9 -5.50 -9.12 -4.13
CA CYS A 9 -5.93 -10.43 -3.65
C CYS A 9 -7.18 -10.97 -4.35
N LYS A 10 -7.98 -10.12 -5.04
CA LYS A 10 -9.26 -10.45 -5.69
C LYS A 10 -10.29 -11.18 -4.80
N ARG A 11 -10.01 -11.30 -3.50
CA ARG A 11 -10.81 -12.01 -2.49
C ARG A 11 -11.61 -11.08 -1.58
N HIS A 12 -11.11 -9.85 -1.41
CA HIS A 12 -11.68 -8.85 -0.50
C HIS A 12 -12.16 -7.63 -1.26
N ARG A 13 -13.00 -6.82 -0.60
CA ARG A 13 -13.44 -5.52 -1.11
C ARG A 13 -12.29 -4.52 -1.03
N ALA A 14 -12.06 -3.75 -2.09
CA ALA A 14 -11.14 -2.63 -2.05
C ALA A 14 -11.71 -1.53 -1.14
N ARG A 15 -10.84 -0.96 -0.32
CA ARG A 15 -11.16 0.14 0.61
C ARG A 15 -10.28 1.35 0.39
N TRP A 16 -9.12 1.17 -0.24
CA TRP A 16 -8.10 2.21 -0.40
C TRP A 16 -7.61 2.23 -1.82
N LEU A 17 -7.40 3.43 -2.36
CA LEU A 17 -6.60 3.65 -3.55
C LEU A 17 -5.20 4.03 -3.08
N VAL A 18 -4.21 3.21 -3.41
CA VAL A 18 -2.82 3.42 -2.97
C VAL A 18 -1.90 3.47 -4.17
N GLU A 19 -0.82 4.21 -4.02
CA GLU A 19 0.33 4.13 -4.92
C GLU A 19 1.31 3.10 -4.36
N ILE A 20 1.65 2.14 -5.20
CA ILE A 20 2.60 1.06 -4.89
C ILE A 20 3.82 1.28 -5.79
N LYS A 21 5.00 1.19 -5.18
CA LYS A 21 6.27 1.12 -5.89
C LYS A 21 6.78 -0.31 -5.86
N ASP A 22 7.15 -0.82 -7.02
CA ASP A 22 7.98 -2.00 -7.13
C ASP A 22 9.44 -1.61 -6.87
N ILE A 23 10.07 -2.24 -5.88
CA ILE A 23 11.47 -1.96 -5.53
C ILE A 23 12.41 -2.50 -6.62
N LYS A 24 12.07 -3.62 -7.27
CA LYS A 24 12.94 -4.23 -8.28
C LYS A 24 13.02 -3.38 -9.55
N THR A 25 11.88 -2.91 -10.01
CA THR A 25 11.77 -2.17 -11.28
C THR A 25 11.74 -0.65 -11.09
N GLY A 26 11.58 -0.18 -9.85
CA GLY A 26 11.41 1.23 -9.52
C GLY A 26 10.06 1.81 -9.97
N LYS A 27 9.24 1.05 -10.70
CA LYS A 27 7.97 1.51 -11.28
C LYS A 27 6.93 1.75 -10.20
N LYS A 28 6.19 2.84 -10.34
CA LYS A 28 5.05 3.18 -9.49
C LYS A 28 3.76 2.95 -10.24
N PHE A 29 2.77 2.37 -9.58
CA PHE A 29 1.43 2.21 -10.13
C PHE A 29 0.38 2.40 -9.06
N ARG A 30 -0.84 2.75 -9.48
CA ARG A 30 -1.99 2.93 -8.59
C ARG A 30 -2.77 1.62 -8.55
N ALA A 31 -3.19 1.22 -7.35
CA ALA A 31 -3.99 0.02 -7.17
C ALA A 31 -5.05 0.22 -6.08
N LYS A 32 -6.24 -0.33 -6.32
CA LYS A 32 -7.33 -0.47 -5.37
C LYS A 32 -7.07 -1.69 -4.50
N VAL A 33 -6.88 -1.46 -3.20
CA VAL A 33 -6.48 -2.49 -2.24
C VAL A 33 -7.44 -2.58 -1.07
N CYS A 34 -7.58 -3.78 -0.52
CA CYS A 34 -8.26 -3.99 0.74
C CYS A 34 -7.39 -3.55 1.93
N GLY A 35 -7.98 -3.44 3.12
CA GLY A 35 -7.23 -3.07 4.33
C GLY A 35 -6.09 -4.03 4.68
N ILE A 36 -6.29 -5.34 4.47
CA ILE A 36 -5.30 -6.36 4.76
C ILE A 36 -4.09 -6.23 3.81
N CYS A 37 -4.34 -6.12 2.51
CA CYS A 37 -3.28 -5.96 1.51
C CYS A 37 -2.52 -4.63 1.67
N LYS A 38 -3.22 -3.54 2.03
CA LYS A 38 -2.59 -2.25 2.37
C LYS A 38 -1.53 -2.43 3.44
N TRP A 39 -1.88 -3.03 4.57
CA TRP A 39 -0.93 -3.21 5.69
C TRP A 39 0.17 -4.24 5.36
N LYS A 40 -0.16 -5.29 4.61
CA LYS A 40 0.82 -6.27 4.14
C LYS A 40 1.91 -5.62 3.27
N LEU A 41 1.56 -4.63 2.45
CA LEU A 41 2.50 -3.87 1.61
C LEU A 41 3.01 -2.59 2.26
N TRP A 42 2.61 -2.30 3.50
CA TRP A 42 3.06 -1.11 4.21
C TRP A 42 4.59 -1.14 4.39
N PRO A 43 5.31 -0.05 4.15
CA PRO A 43 6.75 -0.01 4.38
C PRO A 43 7.05 -0.35 5.82
N SER A 44 8.06 -1.20 6.02
CA SER A 44 8.57 -1.55 7.34
C SER A 44 10.09 -1.46 7.29
N PRO A 45 10.73 -0.78 8.25
CA PRO A 45 12.19 -0.64 8.27
C PRO A 45 12.92 -1.98 8.52
N ARG A 46 12.22 -2.98 9.08
CA ARG A 46 12.81 -4.29 9.43
C ARG A 46 12.78 -5.30 8.29
N LYS A 47 11.95 -5.10 7.25
CA LYS A 47 11.75 -6.09 6.19
C LYS A 47 11.63 -5.41 4.82
N THR A 48 12.55 -5.73 3.93
CA THR A 48 12.48 -5.38 2.51
C THR A 48 11.38 -6.17 1.82
N LYS A 49 10.43 -5.46 1.19
CA LYS A 49 9.31 -6.06 0.45
C LYS A 49 9.49 -5.77 -1.03
N LYS A 50 9.10 -6.69 -1.91
CA LYS A 50 9.16 -6.49 -3.36
C LYS A 50 8.28 -5.30 -3.81
N LEU A 51 7.10 -5.20 -3.21
CA LEU A 51 6.13 -4.12 -3.44
C LEU A 51 5.96 -3.35 -2.14
N VAL A 52 6.00 -2.02 -2.23
CA VAL A 52 5.82 -1.13 -1.07
C VAL A 52 4.82 -0.04 -1.39
N VAL A 53 3.90 0.20 -0.46
CA VAL A 53 2.99 1.35 -0.54
C VAL A 53 3.79 2.63 -0.29
N THR A 54 3.87 3.51 -1.28
CA THR A 54 4.53 4.81 -1.16
C THR A 54 3.59 5.89 -0.67
N ARG A 55 2.32 5.82 -1.06
CA ARG A 55 1.32 6.84 -0.72
C ARG A 55 -0.07 6.23 -0.66
N VAL A 56 -0.88 6.68 0.29
CA VAL A 56 -2.32 6.44 0.27
C VAL A 56 -2.98 7.66 -0.37
N ILE A 57 -3.70 7.43 -1.47
CA ILE A 57 -4.32 8.50 -2.25
C ILE A 57 -5.66 8.86 -1.63
N THR A 58 -6.57 7.89 -1.50
CA THR A 58 -7.90 8.11 -0.94
C THR A 58 -8.52 6.83 -0.39
N SER A 59 -9.53 6.98 0.47
CA SER A 59 -10.44 5.89 0.84
C SER A 59 -11.54 5.76 -0.22
N ILE A 60 -11.65 4.58 -0.81
CA ILE A 60 -12.69 4.26 -1.82
C ILE A 60 -14.05 4.09 -1.15
N ARG A 61 -14.07 3.62 0.10
CA ARG A 61 -15.32 3.30 0.81
C ARG A 61 -15.31 3.86 2.23
N GLY A 62 -16.31 4.68 2.51
CA GLY A 62 -16.50 5.37 3.79
C GLY A 62 -15.53 6.52 3.98
N VAL A 63 -15.88 7.43 4.89
CA VAL A 63 -15.00 8.51 5.33
C VAL A 63 -14.01 7.92 6.33
N ARG A 64 -12.72 7.86 5.97
CA ARG A 64 -11.66 7.36 6.85
C ARG A 64 -10.45 8.27 6.78
N ARG A 65 -9.81 8.50 7.93
CA ARG A 65 -8.56 9.25 8.01
C ARG A 65 -7.49 8.59 7.13
N ILE A 66 -6.90 9.37 6.24
CA ILE A 66 -5.83 8.92 5.35
C ILE A 66 -4.54 8.92 6.14
N ILE A 67 -4.14 7.74 6.61
CA ILE A 67 -2.81 7.53 7.19
C ILE A 67 -1.83 7.37 6.03
N GLN A 68 -0.76 8.19 6.03
CA GLN A 68 0.33 8.06 5.07
C GLN A 68 1.43 7.14 5.61
N PRO A 69 2.08 6.33 4.75
CA PRO A 69 3.24 5.57 5.14
C PRO A 69 4.43 6.50 5.39
N HIS A 70 5.09 6.35 6.53
CA HIS A 70 6.35 7.01 6.78
C HIS A 70 7.46 6.21 6.08
N VAL A 71 7.74 6.57 4.83
CA VAL A 71 8.89 6.02 4.09
C VAL A 71 10.13 6.78 4.58
N SER A 72 10.74 6.31 5.66
CA SER A 72 12.12 6.70 5.98
C SER A 72 12.96 6.40 4.74
N LYS A 73 13.66 7.42 4.19
CA LYS A 73 14.61 7.23 3.11
C LYS A 73 15.50 6.05 3.52
N TYR A 74 15.47 4.96 2.74
CA TYR A 74 16.44 3.87 2.87
C TYR A 74 17.83 4.51 2.93
N GLY A 75 18.54 4.38 4.07
CA GLY A 75 19.93 4.84 4.19
C GLY A 75 20.35 5.64 5.42
N GLN A 76 19.53 5.85 6.46
CA GLN A 76 20.04 6.43 7.72
C GLN A 76 19.49 5.69 8.95
N ARG A 77 20.15 4.59 9.31
CA ARG A 77 20.46 4.31 10.70
C ARG A 77 21.95 4.04 10.76
N GLY A 78 22.72 5.12 10.77
CA GLY A 78 23.99 5.10 11.49
C GLY A 78 23.66 4.95 12.96
N ARG A 79 24.09 3.84 13.55
CA ARG A 79 24.70 3.81 14.86
C ARG A 79 25.57 2.57 14.95
#